data_AF-A0A3A4QKI5-F1
#
_entry.id   AF-A0A3A4QKI5-F1
#
_cell.length_a   1.000
_cell.length_b   1.000
_cell.length_c   1.000
_cell.angle_alpha   90.00
_cell.angle_beta   90.00
_cell.angle_gamma   90.00
#
_symmetry.space_group_name_H-M   'P 1'
#
loop_
_entity.id
_entity.type
_entity.pdbx_description
1 polymer ?
#
loop_
_entity_poly.entity_id
_entity_poly.type
_entity_poly.pdbx_seq_one_letter_code
_entity_poly.pdbx_strand_id
1 'polypeptide(L)'
;MDLHRTQILLEKTQHQILTTIAEEENRSLSEVVREMIERELRYRQRRQILLAARELRADYKTDPSLTDFTALDSDDFLFADDEL
;
A
#
# COMPACT_ATOMS: atom_id res chain seq x y z
N MET A 1 17.54 -6.68 -3.73
CA MET A 1 16.85 -5.96 -2.65
C MET A 1 17.91 -5.40 -1.74
N ASP A 2 17.95 -4.08 -1.56
CA ASP A 2 18.90 -3.45 -0.65
C ASP A 2 18.38 -3.53 0.78
N LEU A 3 19.18 -4.15 1.67
CA LEU A 3 18.85 -4.29 3.08
C LEU A 3 19.67 -3.29 3.88
N HIS A 4 18.99 -2.48 4.70
CA HIS A 4 19.62 -1.58 5.65
C HIS A 4 19.64 -2.21 7.04
N ARG A 5 20.80 -2.17 7.70
CA ARG A 5 20.93 -2.59 9.10
C ARG A 5 20.38 -1.49 10.01
N THR A 6 19.41 -1.85 10.82
CA THR A 6 18.79 -0.96 11.80
C THR A 6 18.82 -1.61 13.17
N GLN A 7 19.06 -0.82 14.22
CA GLN A 7 18.89 -1.24 15.61
C GLN A 7 17.50 -0.84 16.09
N ILE A 8 16.75 -1.79 16.63
CA ILE A 8 15.39 -1.59 17.12
C ILE A 8 15.36 -2.07 18.56
N LEU A 9 14.84 -1.26 19.47
CA LEU A 9 14.54 -1.71 20.82
C LEU A 9 13.19 -2.41 20.84
N LEU A 10 13.19 -3.64 21.34
CA LEU A 10 12.00 -4.45 21.56
C LEU A 10 11.82 -4.67 23.05
N GLU A 11 10.58 -4.84 23.47
CA GLU A 11 10.32 -5.37 24.80
C GLU A 11 10.90 -6.79 24.91
N LYS A 12 11.32 -7.17 26.12
CA LYS A 12 11.91 -8.50 26.36
C LYS A 12 10.97 -9.62 25.93
N THR A 13 9.68 -9.46 26.20
CA THR A 13 8.61 -10.40 25.83
C THR A 13 8.49 -10.54 24.31
N GLN A 14 8.51 -9.42 23.59
CA GLN A 14 8.46 -9.42 22.12
C GLN A 14 9.67 -10.14 21.53
N HIS A 15 10.88 -9.82 22.00
CA HIS A 15 12.09 -10.49 21.55
C HIS A 15 12.02 -12.00 21.76
N GLN A 16 11.56 -12.46 22.93
CA GLN A 16 11.40 -13.89 23.24
C GLN A 16 10.42 -14.56 22.27
N ILE A 17 9.23 -14.00 22.09
CA ILE A 17 8.21 -14.55 21.19
C ILE A 17 8.73 -14.63 19.76
N LEU A 18 9.34 -13.56 19.26
CA LEU A 18 9.87 -13.52 17.90
C LEU A 18 11.03 -14.51 17.69
N THR A 19 11.84 -14.73 18.73
CA THR A 19 12.90 -15.75 18.70
C THR A 19 12.32 -17.15 18.61
N THR A 20 11.30 -17.46 19.42
CA THR A 20 10.60 -18.76 19.36
C THR A 20 9.98 -19.01 17.99
N ILE A 21 9.31 -18.01 17.41
CA ILE A 21 8.74 -18.12 16.04
C ILE A 21 9.86 -18.40 15.02
N ALA A 22 10.97 -17.67 15.10
CA ALA A 22 12.10 -17.85 14.19
C ALA A 22 12.70 -19.28 14.29
N GLU A 23 12.83 -19.80 15.51
CA GLU A 23 13.31 -21.17 15.76
C GLU A 23 12.34 -22.23 15.22
N GLU A 24 11.04 -22.10 15.51
CA GLU A 24 10.00 -23.02 15.03
C GLU A 24 9.93 -23.07 13.49
N GLU A 25 10.12 -21.92 12.84
CA GLU A 25 10.08 -21.80 11.39
C GLU A 25 11.43 -22.05 10.70
N ASN A 26 12.51 -22.31 11.44
CA ASN A 26 13.89 -22.41 10.93
C ASN A 26 14.31 -21.18 10.09
N ARG A 27 13.94 -19.98 10.55
CA ARG A 27 14.21 -18.70 9.88
C ARG A 27 15.05 -17.81 10.77
N SER A 28 15.62 -16.75 10.18
CA SER A 28 16.28 -15.73 10.97
C SER A 28 15.27 -14.79 11.65
N LEU A 29 15.59 -14.29 12.84
CA LEU A 29 14.81 -13.27 13.52
C LEU A 29 14.55 -12.05 12.60
N SER A 30 15.57 -11.65 11.84
CA SER A 30 15.50 -10.57 10.85
C SER A 30 14.46 -10.81 9.75
N GLU A 31 14.30 -12.05 9.30
CA GLU A 31 13.28 -12.43 8.31
C GLU A 31 11.87 -12.35 8.88
N VAL A 32 11.67 -12.89 10.08
CA VAL A 32 10.38 -12.85 10.77
C VAL A 32 9.96 -11.40 11.01
N VAL A 33 10.87 -10.58 11.56
CA VAL A 33 10.61 -9.16 11.81
C VAL A 33 10.31 -8.41 10.52
N ARG A 34 11.07 -8.66 9.43
CA ARG A 34 10.82 -8.03 8.13
C ARG A 34 9.45 -8.40 7.58
N GLU A 35 9.07 -9.68 7.63
CA GLU A 35 7.75 -10.12 7.16
C GLU A 35 6.62 -9.44 7.93
N MET A 36 6.74 -9.35 9.26
CA MET A 36 5.74 -8.68 10.10
C MET A 36 5.64 -7.18 9.77
N ILE A 37 6.77 -6.50 9.56
CA ILE A 37 6.80 -5.10 9.13
C ILE A 37 6.12 -4.94 7.77
N GLU A 38 6.45 -5.77 6.78
CA GLU A 38 5.81 -5.72 5.45
C GLU A 38 4.30 -5.95 5.51
N ARG A 39 3.85 -6.83 6.41
CA ARG A 39 2.43 -7.12 6.60
C ARG A 39 1.69 -5.89 7.17
N GLU A 40 2.28 -5.22 8.17
CA GLU A 40 1.71 -3.99 8.75
C GLU A 40 1.75 -2.81 7.76
N LEU A 41 2.82 -2.64 6.99
CA LEU A 41 2.92 -1.59 5.97
C LEU A 41 1.82 -1.74 4.91
N ARG A 42 1.60 -2.97 4.41
CA ARG A 42 0.51 -3.26 3.47
C ARG A 42 -0.86 -2.95 4.07
N TYR A 43 -1.06 -3.29 5.34
CA TYR A 43 -2.31 -3.00 6.04
C TYR A 43 -2.55 -1.49 6.19
N ARG A 44 -1.53 -0.72 6.54
CA ARG A 44 -1.59 0.75 6.60
C ARG A 44 -1.89 1.36 5.23
N GLN A 45 -1.21 0.91 4.19
CA GLN A 45 -1.45 1.40 2.83
C GLN A 45 -2.90 1.16 2.39
N ARG A 46 -3.44 -0.05 2.62
CA ARG A 46 -4.84 -0.37 2.32
C ARG A 46 -5.82 0.51 3.10
N ARG A 47 -5.54 0.78 4.39
CA ARG A 47 -6.37 1.69 5.20
C ARG A 47 -6.36 3.11 4.62
N GLN A 48 -5.22 3.62 4.19
CA GLN A 48 -5.12 4.94 3.56
C GLN A 48 -5.92 5.02 2.25
N ILE A 49 -5.79 4.01 1.38
CA ILE A 49 -6.58 3.93 0.14
C ILE A 49 -8.08 3.89 0.43
N LEU A 50 -8.50 3.11 1.42
CA LEU A 50 -9.91 3.03 1.81
C LEU A 50 -10.45 4.36 2.35
N LEU A 51 -9.63 5.14 3.07
CA LEU A 51 -10.00 6.46 3.54
C LEU A 51 -10.13 7.44 2.37
N ALA A 52 -9.12 7.50 1.49
CA ALA A 52 -9.15 8.33 0.30
C ALA A 52 -10.36 8.00 -0.60
N ALA A 53 -10.65 6.71 -0.81
CA ALA A 53 -11.82 6.27 -1.57
C ALA A 53 -13.14 6.67 -0.91
N ARG A 54 -13.22 6.69 0.43
CA ARG A 54 -14.42 7.17 1.15
C ARG A 54 -14.62 8.67 1.01
N GLU A 55 -13.54 9.44 1.05
CA GLU A 55 -13.57 10.89 0.84
C GLU A 55 -14.01 11.20 -0.58
N LEU A 56 -13.38 10.60 -1.58
CA LEU A 56 -13.74 10.76 -3.00
C LEU A 56 -15.18 10.29 -3.31
N ARG A 57 -15.71 9.31 -2.57
CA ARG A 57 -17.09 8.84 -2.77
C ARG A 57 -18.12 9.94 -2.54
N ALA A 58 -17.86 10.92 -1.68
CA ALA A 58 -18.73 12.06 -1.51
C ALA A 58 -18.78 12.88 -2.81
N ASP A 59 -17.60 13.22 -3.34
CA ASP A 59 -17.44 14.02 -4.55
C ASP A 59 -18.05 13.32 -5.78
N TYR A 60 -17.79 12.01 -5.95
CA TYR A 60 -18.39 11.17 -7.01
C TYR A 60 -19.92 11.10 -6.98
N LYS A 61 -20.56 11.30 -5.82
CA LYS A 61 -22.02 11.28 -5.71
C LYS A 61 -22.65 12.65 -5.97
N THR A 62 -21.88 13.70 -5.78
CA THR A 62 -22.37 15.08 -5.87
C THR A 62 -22.01 15.75 -7.20
N ASP A 63 -21.00 15.24 -7.90
CA ASP A 63 -20.56 15.76 -9.19
C ASP A 63 -20.76 14.73 -10.32
N PRO A 64 -21.84 14.87 -11.11
CA PRO A 64 -22.12 13.99 -12.26
C PRO A 64 -21.01 13.98 -13.31
N SER A 65 -20.23 15.06 -13.42
CA SER A 65 -19.16 15.19 -14.42
C SER A 65 -18.01 14.19 -14.21
N LEU A 66 -17.80 13.72 -12.98
CA LEU A 66 -16.80 12.70 -12.65
C LEU A 66 -17.21 11.29 -13.09
N THR A 67 -18.49 11.08 -13.40
CA THR A 67 -19.05 9.79 -13.85
C THR A 67 -19.55 9.81 -15.29
N ASP A 68 -19.62 10.97 -15.91
CA ASP A 68 -20.05 11.13 -17.28
C ASP A 68 -18.94 10.72 -18.25
N PHE A 69 -18.93 9.43 -18.60
CA PHE A 69 -18.12 8.88 -19.69
C PHE A 69 -18.48 9.47 -21.06
N THR A 70 -19.58 10.24 -21.15
CA THR A 70 -20.01 10.96 -22.35
C THR A 70 -19.25 12.26 -22.61
N ALA A 71 -18.44 12.74 -21.65
CA ALA A 71 -17.59 13.92 -21.84
C ALA A 71 -16.22 13.60 -22.45
N LEU A 72 -15.86 12.31 -22.53
CA LEU A 72 -14.68 11.84 -23.27
C LEU A 72 -15.11 11.64 -24.72
N ASP A 73 -15.13 12.72 -25.50
CA ASP A 73 -15.32 12.60 -26.94
C ASP A 73 -14.12 11.78 -27.48
N SER A 74 -14.40 10.66 -28.15
CA SER A 74 -13.34 9.76 -28.64
C SER A 74 -12.41 10.45 -29.64
N ASP A 75 -12.90 11.52 -30.23
CA ASP A 75 -12.23 12.30 -31.25
C ASP A 75 -11.05 13.10 -30.65
N ASP A 76 -11.13 13.59 -29.41
CA ASP A 76 -10.03 14.33 -28.77
C ASP A 76 -8.78 13.45 -28.51
N PHE A 77 -8.95 12.12 -28.40
CA PHE A 77 -7.84 11.19 -28.19
C PHE A 77 -7.18 10.71 -29.50
N LEU A 78 -7.89 10.80 -30.63
CA LEU A 78 -7.44 10.29 -31.92
C LEU A 78 -6.63 11.32 -32.72
N PHE A 79 -6.79 12.63 -32.45
CA PHE A 79 -6.17 13.70 -33.24
C PHE A 79 -4.95 14.37 -32.57
N ALA A 80 -4.49 13.90 -31.41
CA ALA A 80 -3.38 14.52 -30.69
C ALA A 80 -1.97 14.22 -31.26
N ASP A 81 -1.84 13.32 -32.25
CA ASP A 81 -0.55 12.82 -32.74
C ASP A 81 -0.25 13.15 -34.22
N ASP A 82 -1.07 13.99 -34.87
CA ASP A 82 -0.98 14.28 -36.33
C ASP A 82 -0.53 15.72 -36.68
N GLU A 83 0.20 16.41 -35.78
CA GLU A 83 0.97 17.61 -36.15
C GLU A 83 2.49 17.36 -36.01
N LEU A 84 3.09 16.80 -37.08
CA LEU A 84 4.53 16.87 -37.37
C LEU A 84 4.78 17.23 -38.84
#